data_AF-A0A2E7BV30-F1
#
_entry.id   AF-A0A2E7BV30-F1
#
_cell.length_a   1.000
_cell.length_b   1.000
_cell.length_c   1.000
_cell.angle_alpha   90.00
_cell.angle_beta   90.00
_cell.angle_gamma   90.00
#
_symmetry.space_group_name_H-M   'P 1'
#
loop_
_entity.id
_entity.type
_entity.pdbx_description
1 polymer ?
#
loop_
_entity_poly.entity_id
_entity_poly.type
_entity_poly.pdbx_seq_one_letter_code
_entity_poly.pdbx_strand_id
1 'polypeptide(L)'
;MCWRLAAVLVLLLGPGITWSDPPRSIGPERCSKCHEAAHTDWATHLHAKSWHRLKEADRKRPQCLTCHAPDRQNRQAGVHCETCHGPGSAYAPSHIMRDPNLRGYLGLLPQSLATCQRCHVGGHSPKLKPLNLVELWRKLHHKGTKSPAVTPAPTPAPTPAPAPSP
;
A
#
# COMPACT_ATOMS: atom_id res chain seq x y z
N MET A 1 9.34 -70.40 12.88
CA MET A 1 8.54 -69.60 13.82
C MET A 1 8.67 -68.14 13.43
N CYS A 2 7.55 -67.53 13.04
CA CYS A 2 7.43 -66.16 12.56
C CYS A 2 7.64 -65.16 13.70
N TRP A 3 8.54 -64.20 13.54
CA TRP A 3 8.50 -62.97 14.33
C TRP A 3 8.27 -61.79 13.40
N ARG A 4 6.99 -61.39 13.31
CA ARG A 4 6.57 -60.09 12.81
C ARG A 4 6.41 -59.19 14.03
N LEU A 5 7.26 -58.17 14.17
CA LEU A 5 7.01 -56.98 14.98
C LEU A 5 7.45 -55.79 14.10
N ALA A 6 6.56 -55.30 13.25
CA ALA A 6 5.74 -54.11 13.52
C ALA A 6 6.62 -52.86 13.64
N ALA A 7 6.98 -52.29 12.48
CA ALA A 7 7.51 -50.94 12.40
C ALA A 7 6.41 -49.97 12.84
N VAL A 8 6.55 -49.41 14.05
CA VAL A 8 5.72 -48.29 14.51
C VAL A 8 6.19 -47.06 13.75
N LEU A 9 5.54 -46.78 12.62
CA LEU A 9 5.67 -45.52 11.92
C LEU A 9 5.01 -44.45 12.80
N VAL A 10 5.82 -43.77 13.62
CA VAL A 10 5.38 -42.55 14.33
C VAL A 10 5.16 -41.49 13.27
N LEU A 11 3.91 -41.39 12.77
CA LEU A 11 3.42 -40.22 12.04
C LEU A 11 3.51 -39.04 13.01
N LEU A 12 4.59 -38.27 12.88
CA LEU A 12 4.70 -36.93 13.42
C LEU A 12 3.63 -36.07 12.71
N LEU A 13 2.40 -36.12 13.21
CA LEU A 13 1.38 -35.10 13.01
C LEU A 13 1.87 -33.83 13.70
N GLY A 14 2.87 -33.17 13.10
CA GLY A 14 3.24 -31.82 13.47
C GLY A 14 2.02 -30.93 13.24
N PRO A 15 1.66 -30.05 14.21
CA PRO A 15 0.59 -29.10 13.98
C PRO A 15 0.93 -28.32 12.72
N GLY A 16 0.09 -28.42 11.70
CA GLY A 16 0.19 -27.62 10.50
C GLY A 16 -0.01 -26.17 10.89
N ILE A 17 1.08 -25.49 11.23
CA ILE A 17 1.11 -24.03 11.32
C ILE A 17 0.83 -23.57 9.90
N THR A 18 -0.43 -23.25 9.59
CA THR A 18 -0.79 -22.55 8.37
C THR A 18 -0.28 -21.13 8.55
N TRP A 19 0.94 -20.87 8.07
CA TRP A 19 1.43 -19.51 7.95
C TRP A 19 0.49 -18.81 6.96
N SER A 20 -0.43 -17.98 7.47
CA SER A 20 -1.23 -17.13 6.60
C SER A 20 -0.28 -16.20 5.86
N ASP A 21 -0.23 -16.32 4.54
CA ASP A 21 0.59 -15.44 3.72
C ASP A 21 0.25 -13.98 4.03
N PRO A 22 1.25 -13.10 4.17
CA PRO A 22 0.99 -11.69 4.42
C PRO A 22 0.13 -11.09 3.29
N PRO A 23 -0.75 -10.11 3.58
CA PRO A 23 -1.54 -9.46 2.56
C PRO A 23 -0.67 -8.95 1.42
N ARG A 24 -0.91 -9.49 0.23
CA ARG A 24 -0.27 -9.11 -1.04
C ARG A 24 -1.13 -8.19 -1.87
N SER A 25 -0.46 -7.47 -2.77
CA SER A 25 -1.13 -6.67 -3.77
C SER A 25 -1.84 -7.56 -4.80
N ILE A 26 -2.95 -7.08 -5.36
CA ILE A 26 -3.77 -7.80 -6.34
C ILE A 26 -3.96 -7.05 -7.66
N GLY A 27 -3.40 -5.85 -7.77
CA GLY A 27 -3.46 -5.01 -8.95
C GLY A 27 -4.78 -4.25 -9.09
N PRO A 28 -4.76 -3.10 -9.79
CA PRO A 28 -5.94 -2.26 -9.99
C PRO A 28 -7.07 -2.96 -10.78
N GLU A 29 -6.76 -3.93 -11.64
CA GLU A 29 -7.73 -4.66 -12.45
C GLU A 29 -8.65 -5.54 -11.60
N ARG A 30 -8.18 -6.01 -10.44
CA ARG A 30 -9.06 -6.76 -9.52
C ARG A 30 -10.01 -5.83 -8.80
N CYS A 31 -9.58 -4.60 -8.49
CA CYS A 31 -10.41 -3.56 -7.89
C CYS A 31 -11.49 -3.07 -8.87
N SER A 32 -11.18 -2.99 -10.17
CA SER A 32 -12.10 -2.47 -11.20
C SER A 32 -13.39 -3.30 -11.33
N LYS A 33 -13.35 -4.59 -10.98
CA LYS A 33 -14.53 -5.48 -11.00
C LYS A 33 -15.71 -4.97 -10.17
N CYS A 34 -15.46 -4.15 -9.15
CA CYS A 34 -16.51 -3.51 -8.35
C CYS A 34 -16.40 -1.97 -8.30
N HIS A 35 -15.22 -1.42 -8.61
CA HIS A 35 -14.94 0.02 -8.56
C HIS A 35 -14.56 0.57 -9.94
N GLU A 36 -15.34 0.23 -10.96
CA GLU A 36 -15.07 0.61 -12.36
C GLU A 36 -14.91 2.12 -12.53
N ALA A 37 -15.83 2.94 -12.00
CA ALA A 37 -15.76 4.39 -12.12
C ALA A 37 -14.46 4.98 -11.52
N ALA A 38 -14.04 4.46 -10.36
CA ALA A 38 -12.79 4.90 -9.72
C ALA A 38 -11.56 4.44 -10.49
N HIS A 39 -11.60 3.22 -11.04
CA HIS A 39 -10.53 2.70 -11.89
C HIS A 39 -10.40 3.50 -13.20
N THR A 40 -11.52 3.80 -13.86
CA THR A 40 -11.56 4.60 -15.09
C THR A 40 -11.05 6.02 -14.84
N ASP A 41 -11.48 6.68 -13.75
CA ASP A 41 -10.91 7.96 -13.37
C ASP A 41 -9.41 7.83 -13.13
N TRP A 42 -8.97 6.88 -12.28
CA TRP A 42 -7.56 6.61 -11.99
C TRP A 42 -6.67 6.51 -13.22
N ALA A 43 -7.09 5.73 -14.22
CA ALA A 43 -6.34 5.51 -15.45
C ALA A 43 -6.06 6.80 -16.24
N THR A 44 -6.87 7.85 -16.08
CA THR A 44 -6.66 9.13 -16.77
C THR A 44 -5.53 9.98 -16.15
N HIS A 45 -5.25 9.80 -14.86
CA HIS A 45 -4.37 10.68 -14.09
C HIS A 45 -2.89 10.26 -14.12
N LEU A 46 -2.02 11.12 -13.57
CA LEU A 46 -0.56 10.92 -13.60
C LEU A 46 -0.08 9.77 -12.71
N HIS A 47 -0.85 9.37 -11.69
CA HIS A 47 -0.51 8.23 -10.83
C HIS A 47 -0.44 6.91 -11.61
N ALA A 48 -1.45 6.61 -12.42
CA ALA A 48 -1.46 5.45 -13.33
C ALA A 48 -0.30 5.47 -14.33
N LYS A 49 0.17 6.67 -14.69
CA LYS A 49 1.24 6.88 -15.69
C LYS A 49 2.62 7.03 -15.06
N SER A 50 2.74 7.03 -13.73
CA SER A 50 3.95 7.44 -13.02
C SER A 50 5.18 6.61 -13.39
N TRP A 51 5.05 5.29 -13.52
CA TRP A 51 6.13 4.41 -13.98
C TRP A 51 6.59 4.75 -15.40
N HIS A 52 5.64 4.91 -16.32
CA HIS A 52 5.94 5.20 -17.73
C HIS A 52 6.58 6.58 -17.94
N ARG A 53 6.41 7.51 -16.99
CA ARG A 53 7.05 8.84 -16.99
C ARG A 53 8.52 8.80 -16.57
N LEU A 54 9.01 7.71 -15.99
CA LEU A 54 10.44 7.52 -15.76
C LEU A 54 11.16 7.21 -17.07
N LYS A 55 12.37 7.77 -17.22
CA LYS A 55 13.32 7.32 -18.25
C LYS A 55 13.70 5.86 -17.98
N GLU A 56 14.04 5.12 -19.03
CA GLU A 56 14.45 3.72 -18.94
C GLU A 56 15.56 3.49 -17.89
N ALA A 57 16.56 4.36 -17.87
CA ALA A 57 17.67 4.31 -16.91
C ALA A 57 17.21 4.47 -15.44
N ASP A 58 16.13 5.22 -15.21
CA ASP A 58 15.60 5.48 -13.86
C ASP A 58 14.66 4.36 -13.35
N ARG A 59 14.11 3.54 -14.26
CA ARG A 59 13.22 2.41 -13.90
C ARG A 59 13.91 1.30 -13.11
N LYS A 60 15.24 1.30 -13.05
CA LYS A 60 16.04 0.36 -12.27
C LYS A 60 16.51 0.94 -10.93
N ARG A 61 16.34 2.24 -10.71
CA ARG A 61 16.84 2.96 -9.54
C ARG A 61 15.84 2.87 -8.38
N PRO A 62 16.12 2.11 -7.31
CA PRO A 62 15.16 1.89 -6.22
C PRO A 62 14.57 3.17 -5.64
N GLN A 63 15.38 4.23 -5.53
CA GLN A 63 14.96 5.54 -5.04
C GLN A 63 13.83 6.18 -5.88
N CYS A 64 13.82 5.95 -7.20
CA CYS A 64 12.78 6.46 -8.08
C CYS A 64 11.50 5.65 -7.93
N LEU A 65 11.63 4.34 -7.67
CA LEU A 65 10.51 3.41 -7.64
C LEU A 65 9.69 3.51 -6.37
N THR A 66 10.28 4.00 -5.27
CA THR A 66 9.56 4.29 -4.03
C THR A 66 8.31 5.15 -4.26
N CYS A 67 8.33 6.03 -5.28
CA CYS A 67 7.18 6.89 -5.62
C CYS A 67 6.54 6.55 -6.96
N HIS A 68 7.29 6.07 -7.96
CA HIS A 68 6.77 5.88 -9.32
C HIS A 68 6.26 4.47 -9.62
N ALA A 69 6.58 3.49 -8.78
CA ALA A 69 6.03 2.14 -8.82
C ALA A 69 6.22 1.46 -7.45
N PRO A 70 5.51 1.93 -6.40
CA PRO A 70 5.73 1.46 -5.03
C PRO A 70 5.39 -0.02 -4.88
N ASP A 71 4.39 -0.49 -5.65
CA ASP A 71 4.12 -1.91 -5.80
C ASP A 71 5.10 -2.54 -6.81
N ARG A 72 6.04 -3.32 -6.28
CA ARG A 72 7.05 -4.02 -7.09
C ARG A 72 6.49 -5.18 -7.91
N GLN A 73 5.33 -5.72 -7.54
CA GLN A 73 4.67 -6.82 -8.25
C GLN A 73 3.91 -6.28 -9.47
N ASN A 74 3.38 -5.06 -9.38
CA ASN A 74 2.57 -4.42 -10.43
C ASN A 74 3.19 -3.10 -10.92
N ARG A 75 4.51 -3.07 -11.16
CA ARG A 75 5.23 -1.81 -11.44
C ARG A 75 4.67 -0.98 -12.59
N GLN A 76 4.17 -1.64 -13.63
CA GLN A 76 3.62 -0.96 -14.81
C GLN A 76 2.32 -0.22 -14.50
N ALA A 77 1.59 -0.61 -13.44
CA ALA A 77 0.46 0.15 -12.93
C ALA A 77 0.87 1.45 -12.22
N GLY A 78 2.18 1.67 -12.00
CA GLY A 78 2.68 2.87 -11.33
C GLY A 78 2.16 3.01 -9.90
N VAL A 79 1.59 4.17 -9.59
CA VAL A 79 0.85 4.43 -8.34
C VAL A 79 -0.60 4.07 -8.61
N HIS A 80 -1.10 3.05 -7.92
CA HIS A 80 -2.45 2.52 -8.11
C HIS A 80 -3.21 2.42 -6.78
N CYS A 81 -4.42 1.84 -6.82
CA CYS A 81 -5.37 1.77 -5.70
C CYS A 81 -4.69 1.38 -4.37
N GLU A 82 -3.92 0.29 -4.39
CA GLU A 82 -3.31 -0.32 -3.21
C GLU A 82 -2.08 0.44 -2.71
N THR A 83 -1.53 1.37 -3.51
CA THR A 83 -0.51 2.30 -3.02
C THR A 83 -1.07 3.16 -1.89
N CYS A 84 -2.33 3.57 -1.98
CA CYS A 84 -3.00 4.39 -0.97
C CYS A 84 -3.85 3.57 0.00
N HIS A 85 -4.50 2.51 -0.50
CA HIS A 85 -5.48 1.71 0.24
C HIS A 85 -4.90 0.47 0.92
N GLY A 86 -3.62 0.18 0.74
CA GLY A 86 -2.98 -1.04 1.27
C GLY A 86 -3.19 -2.26 0.37
N PRO A 87 -2.57 -3.41 0.70
CA PRO A 87 -2.64 -4.62 -0.12
C PRO A 87 -4.04 -5.29 -0.05
N GLY A 88 -4.67 -5.48 -1.20
CA GLY A 88 -6.08 -5.83 -1.30
C GLY A 88 -6.44 -7.31 -1.20
N SER A 89 -5.47 -8.22 -1.19
CA SER A 89 -5.75 -9.66 -1.19
C SER A 89 -6.67 -10.13 -0.05
N ALA A 90 -6.55 -9.53 1.14
CA ALA A 90 -7.32 -9.92 2.32
C ALA A 90 -8.71 -9.26 2.38
N TYR A 91 -8.92 -8.09 1.77
CA TYR A 91 -10.17 -7.34 1.88
C TYR A 91 -10.99 -7.23 0.57
N ALA A 92 -10.44 -7.65 -0.57
CA ALA A 92 -11.13 -7.60 -1.86
C ALA A 92 -12.38 -8.51 -1.99
N PRO A 93 -12.50 -9.67 -1.28
CA PRO A 93 -13.74 -10.45 -1.32
C PRO A 93 -14.95 -9.60 -0.94
N SER A 94 -16.03 -9.72 -1.72
CA SER A 94 -17.18 -8.80 -1.62
C SER A 94 -17.82 -8.77 -0.22
N HIS A 95 -17.94 -9.94 0.44
CA HIS A 95 -18.50 -10.03 1.78
C HIS A 95 -17.65 -9.30 2.83
N ILE A 96 -16.32 -9.25 2.64
CA ILE A 96 -15.39 -8.49 3.49
C ILE A 96 -15.49 -7.00 3.17
N MET A 97 -15.40 -6.63 1.89
CA MET A 97 -15.39 -5.22 1.46
C MET A 97 -16.67 -4.46 1.86
N ARG A 98 -17.80 -5.17 1.98
CA ARG A 98 -19.09 -4.61 2.41
C ARG A 98 -19.16 -4.36 3.92
N ASP A 99 -18.31 -4.99 4.72
CA ASP A 99 -18.21 -4.76 6.16
C ASP A 99 -17.08 -3.76 6.46
N PRO A 100 -17.39 -2.53 6.91
CA PRO A 100 -16.38 -1.50 7.17
C PRO A 100 -15.35 -1.87 8.23
N ASN A 101 -15.76 -2.63 9.25
CA ASN A 101 -14.88 -3.02 10.34
C ASN A 101 -13.95 -4.13 9.86
N LEU A 102 -14.49 -5.14 9.18
CA LEU A 102 -13.71 -6.29 8.73
C LEU A 102 -12.68 -5.91 7.65
N ARG A 103 -13.06 -5.10 6.66
CA ARG A 103 -12.11 -4.66 5.62
C ARG A 103 -10.97 -3.81 6.19
N GLY A 104 -11.26 -2.96 7.18
CA GLY A 104 -10.25 -2.15 7.87
C GLY A 104 -9.32 -3.01 8.71
N TYR A 105 -9.88 -3.96 9.46
CA TYR A 105 -9.12 -4.95 10.23
C TYR A 105 -8.20 -5.79 9.34
N LEU A 106 -8.65 -6.13 8.14
CA LEU A 106 -7.88 -6.90 7.15
C LEU A 106 -6.97 -6.05 6.26
N GLY A 107 -6.76 -4.77 6.60
CA GLY A 107 -5.69 -3.96 6.05
C GLY A 107 -6.11 -2.92 4.99
N LEU A 108 -7.41 -2.68 4.78
CA LEU A 108 -7.86 -1.53 4.01
C LEU A 108 -7.52 -0.25 4.78
N LEU A 109 -6.61 0.55 4.25
CA LEU A 109 -6.16 1.78 4.88
C LEU A 109 -7.13 2.94 4.57
N PRO A 110 -7.57 3.70 5.60
CA PRO A 110 -8.19 4.99 5.36
C PRO A 110 -7.14 5.94 4.80
N GLN A 111 -7.54 6.74 3.83
CA GLN A 111 -6.62 7.68 3.20
C GLN A 111 -6.55 8.97 4.01
N SER A 112 -5.34 9.48 4.21
CA SER A 112 -5.04 10.76 4.83
C SER A 112 -4.10 11.57 3.95
N LEU A 113 -3.95 12.87 4.22
CA LEU A 113 -2.94 13.68 3.51
C LEU A 113 -1.52 13.18 3.77
N ALA A 114 -1.27 12.48 4.89
CA ALA A 114 0.01 11.85 5.16
C ALA A 114 0.34 10.75 4.13
N THR A 115 -0.66 10.02 3.63
CA THR A 115 -0.50 9.03 2.55
C THR A 115 0.12 9.67 1.31
N CYS A 116 -0.34 10.87 0.95
CA CYS A 116 0.16 11.66 -0.17
C CYS A 116 1.59 12.16 0.09
N GLN A 117 1.86 12.61 1.32
CA GLN A 117 3.16 13.14 1.72
C GLN A 117 4.28 12.11 1.63
N ARG A 118 4.01 10.80 1.70
CA ARG A 118 5.03 9.75 1.48
C ARG A 118 5.79 9.91 0.15
N CYS A 119 5.13 10.46 -0.87
CA CYS A 119 5.72 10.74 -2.18
C CYS A 119 5.74 12.23 -2.53
N HIS A 120 4.97 13.07 -1.84
CA HIS A 120 4.86 14.49 -2.12
C HIS A 120 5.45 15.37 -1.01
N VAL A 121 6.69 15.08 -0.58
CA VAL A 121 7.47 15.98 0.28
C VAL A 121 8.33 16.95 -0.54
N GLY A 122 8.53 18.17 -0.05
CA GLY A 122 9.48 19.09 -0.68
C GLY A 122 10.91 18.53 -0.66
N GLY A 123 11.68 18.76 -1.72
CA GLY A 123 13.13 18.51 -1.73
C GLY A 123 13.60 17.07 -2.00
N HIS A 124 12.74 16.05 -2.00
CA HIS A 124 13.19 14.66 -2.29
C HIS A 124 13.42 14.38 -3.78
N SER A 125 12.85 15.21 -4.66
CA SER A 125 13.04 15.14 -6.11
C SER A 125 13.14 16.55 -6.69
N PRO A 126 14.19 16.86 -7.49
CA PRO A 126 14.34 18.17 -8.12
C PRO A 126 13.17 18.58 -9.02
N LYS A 127 12.38 17.59 -9.48
CA LYS A 127 11.27 17.80 -10.41
C LYS A 127 9.91 17.89 -9.73
N LEU A 128 9.84 17.60 -8.43
CA LEU A 128 8.58 17.63 -7.72
C LEU A 128 8.27 19.08 -7.30
N LYS A 129 7.31 19.69 -8.00
CA LYS A 129 6.77 20.99 -7.61
C LYS A 129 5.99 20.84 -6.30
N PRO A 130 6.01 21.84 -5.40
CA PRO A 130 5.10 21.89 -4.27
C PRO A 130 3.65 21.77 -4.74
N LEU A 131 2.86 20.95 -4.04
CA LEU A 131 1.46 20.70 -4.38
C LEU A 131 0.55 21.11 -3.22
N ASN A 132 -0.57 21.75 -3.54
CA ASN A 132 -1.66 21.91 -2.58
C ASN A 132 -2.46 20.59 -2.50
N LEU A 133 -2.09 19.74 -1.54
CA LEU A 133 -2.66 18.40 -1.40
C LEU A 133 -4.16 18.43 -1.05
N VAL A 134 -4.62 19.46 -0.31
CA VAL A 134 -6.05 19.63 0.03
C VAL A 134 -6.87 19.90 -1.23
N GLU A 135 -6.36 20.80 -2.09
CA GLU A 135 -7.03 21.13 -3.34
C GLU A 135 -7.03 19.94 -4.32
N LEU A 136 -5.90 19.24 -4.44
CA LEU A 136 -5.78 18.07 -5.30
C LEU A 136 -6.65 16.91 -4.83
N TRP A 137 -6.77 16.67 -3.52
CA TRP A 137 -7.69 15.66 -2.99
C TRP A 137 -9.10 15.83 -3.51
N ARG A 138 -9.60 17.06 -3.53
CA ARG A 138 -10.97 17.37 -3.99
C ARG A 138 -11.14 17.17 -5.49
N LYS A 139 -10.03 17.22 -6.26
CA LYS A 139 -10.00 17.09 -7.72
C LYS A 139 -9.71 15.66 -8.20
N LEU A 140 -9.12 14.80 -7.37
CA LEU A 140 -8.62 13.47 -7.75
C LEU A 140 -9.35 12.35 -7.01
N HIS A 141 -9.85 11.34 -7.73
CA HIS A 141 -10.27 9.99 -7.27
C HIS A 141 -11.32 9.88 -6.15
N HIS A 142 -11.63 10.96 -5.44
CA HIS A 142 -12.45 10.99 -4.22
C HIS A 142 -13.46 12.13 -4.25
N LYS A 143 -13.85 12.54 -5.47
CA LYS A 143 -14.88 13.55 -5.72
C LYS A 143 -16.12 13.22 -4.89
N GLY A 144 -16.52 14.16 -4.01
CA GLY A 144 -17.67 14.00 -3.13
C GLY A 144 -17.34 13.52 -1.71
N THR A 145 -16.08 13.21 -1.40
CA THR A 145 -15.62 12.96 -0.02
C THR A 145 -15.03 14.23 0.59
N LYS A 146 -15.14 14.38 1.92
CA LYS A 146 -14.43 15.43 2.65
C LYS A 146 -12.93 15.10 2.67
N SER A 147 -12.07 16.08 2.40
CA SER A 147 -10.64 15.91 2.61
C SER A 147 -10.38 15.54 4.08
N PRO A 148 -9.46 14.59 4.35
CA PRO A 148 -9.03 14.29 5.70
C PRO A 148 -8.51 15.56 6.38
N ALA A 149 -8.76 15.72 7.67
CA ALA A 149 -8.24 16.86 8.42
C ALA A 149 -6.71 16.92 8.25
N VAL A 150 -6.19 18.13 8.04
CA VAL A 150 -4.75 18.39 8.16
C VAL A 150 -4.42 18.29 9.64
N THR A 151 -4.11 17.11 10.14
CA THR A 151 -3.48 17.01 11.45
C THR A 151 -2.07 17.59 11.26
N PRO A 152 -1.67 18.66 11.98
CA PRO A 152 -0.28 19.08 11.95
C PRO A 152 0.58 17.87 12.33
N ALA A 153 1.70 17.68 11.63
CA ALA A 153 2.67 16.66 12.00
C ALA A 153 2.96 16.82 13.51
N PRO A 154 3.00 15.73 14.30
CA PRO A 154 3.40 15.83 15.69
C PRO A 154 4.75 16.55 15.73
N THR A 155 4.82 17.66 16.48
CA THR A 155 6.09 18.35 16.72
C THR A 155 7.07 17.29 17.23
N PRO A 156 8.25 17.11 16.60
CA PRO A 156 9.25 16.20 17.13
C PRO A 156 9.49 16.59 18.59
N ALA A 157 9.38 15.60 19.48
CA ALA A 157 9.73 15.80 20.88
C ALA A 157 11.12 16.45 20.94
N PRO A 158 11.34 17.45 21.82
CA PRO A 158 12.66 18.04 21.97
C PRO A 158 13.66 16.90 22.22
N THR A 159 14.73 16.89 21.43
CA THR A 159 15.84 15.96 21.64
C THR A 159 16.25 16.06 23.11
N PRO A 160 16.29 14.95 23.88
CA PRO A 160 16.75 15.00 25.25
C PRO A 160 18.14 15.64 25.28
N ALA A 161 18.32 16.61 26.17
CA ALA A 161 19.61 17.25 26.35
C ALA A 161 20.68 16.18 26.56
N PRO A 162 21.88 16.34 25.98
CA PRO A 162 22.97 15.40 26.20
C PRO A 162 23.22 15.27 27.70
N ALA A 163 23.38 14.03 28.17
CA ALA A 163 23.73 13.75 29.55
C ALA A 163 25.02 14.51 29.91
N PRO A 164 25.13 15.08 31.13
CA PRO A 164 26.37 15.71 31.55
C PRO A 164 27.51 14.69 31.48
N SER A 165 28.62 15.11 30.88
CA SER A 165 29.87 14.34 30.87
C SER A 165 30.32 14.01 32.29
N PRO A 166 30.97 12.85 32.51
CA PRO A 166 31.44 12.42 33.82
C PRO A 166 32.45 13.40 34.44
#